data_AF-A0A952W5P5-F1
#
_entry.id   AF-A0A952W5P5-F1
#
_cell.length_a   1.000
_cell.length_b   1.000
_cell.length_c   1.000
_cell.angle_alpha   90.00
_cell.angle_beta   90.00
_cell.angle_gamma   90.00
#
_symmetry.space_group_name_H-M   'P 1'
#
loop_
_entity.id
_entity.type
_entity.pdbx_description
1 polymer ?
#
loop_
_entity_poly.entity_id
_entity_poly.type
_entity_poly.pdbx_seq_one_letter_code
_entity_poly.pdbx_strand_id
1 'polypeptide(L)'
;MRPTLKRSIAAASLVAVLGIGAVLPAASAQPEQPRRPGDTPRQPVRPGDAPRQPVRPGDAPRQPGDRGEAMMSVQAAQRQLDRAVDMLGESLKDASRKDESLAAVAGVQRASAMARVAASRDIAPDKLDRFRREYIELSRHALDLELAMLDGKADQVKAGYDKVARLRDDLMERYGEGEPRPGRPGGR
;
A
#
# COMPACT_ATOMS: atom_id res chain seq x y z
N MET A 1 -37.59 -20.83 52.47
CA MET A 1 -36.83 -19.73 53.12
C MET A 1 -35.61 -20.29 53.83
N ARG A 2 -34.41 -20.06 53.27
CA ARG A 2 -33.09 -19.79 53.90
C ARG A 2 -32.02 -19.83 52.78
N PRO A 3 -30.90 -19.10 52.94
CA PRO A 3 -30.36 -18.22 51.89
C PRO A 3 -28.98 -18.67 51.39
N THR A 4 -28.54 -18.15 50.24
CA THR A 4 -27.11 -18.19 49.86
C THR A 4 -26.62 -16.89 49.25
N LEU A 5 -25.74 -16.26 50.03
CA LEU A 5 -24.83 -15.15 49.78
C LEU A 5 -24.29 -15.07 48.34
N LYS A 6 -24.40 -13.89 47.71
CA LYS A 6 -23.44 -13.44 46.71
C LYS A 6 -22.35 -12.63 47.42
N ARG A 7 -21.13 -13.15 47.36
CA ARG A 7 -19.91 -12.51 47.89
C ARG A 7 -19.44 -11.42 46.93
N SER A 8 -19.11 -10.29 47.52
CA SER A 8 -18.34 -9.16 47.00
C SER A 8 -16.87 -9.54 46.72
N ILE A 9 -16.14 -8.68 45.98
CA ILE A 9 -14.70 -8.27 46.10
C ILE A 9 -14.31 -7.64 44.74
N ALA A 10 -14.18 -6.31 44.64
CA ALA A 10 -12.93 -5.50 44.65
C ALA A 10 -12.18 -5.54 43.29
N ALA A 11 -11.40 -4.56 42.82
CA ALA A 11 -10.86 -3.30 43.30
C ALA A 11 -10.51 -2.47 42.04
N ALA A 12 -10.81 -1.17 42.00
CA ALA A 12 -9.82 -0.08 42.10
C ALA A 12 -8.48 -0.31 41.37
N SER A 13 -8.19 0.50 40.34
CA SER A 13 -6.97 1.32 40.28
C SER A 13 -7.05 2.34 39.15
N LEU A 14 -7.31 3.58 39.57
CA LEU A 14 -7.14 4.82 38.83
C LEU A 14 -5.67 5.24 39.01
N VAL A 15 -4.91 5.37 37.93
CA VAL A 15 -3.67 6.17 37.93
C VAL A 15 -3.68 7.01 36.66
N ALA A 16 -4.16 8.23 36.81
CA ALA A 16 -3.73 9.35 35.99
C ALA A 16 -2.58 10.03 36.73
N VAL A 17 -1.60 10.58 35.99
CA VAL A 17 -1.07 11.94 36.16
C VAL A 17 0.28 12.12 35.42
N LEU A 18 0.29 13.14 34.55
CA LEU A 18 1.35 14.10 34.15
C LEU A 18 2.75 13.53 33.82
N GLY A 19 3.35 13.82 32.66
CA GLY A 19 3.50 15.13 32.04
C GLY A 19 4.99 15.53 32.08
N ILE A 20 5.40 16.37 31.13
CA ILE A 20 6.71 17.07 30.99
C ILE A 20 7.72 16.36 30.08
N GLY A 21 8.19 17.09 29.06
CA GLY A 21 9.53 16.87 28.52
C GLY A 21 9.73 17.20 27.04
N ALA A 22 9.45 18.43 26.61
CA ALA A 22 10.02 18.95 25.37
C ALA A 22 11.53 19.14 25.56
N VAL A 23 12.37 18.45 24.77
CA VAL A 23 13.79 18.81 24.57
C VAL A 23 14.14 18.68 23.09
N LEU A 24 14.70 19.78 22.59
CA LEU A 24 15.17 20.04 21.22
C LEU A 24 16.31 19.11 20.78
N PRO A 25 16.57 18.93 19.46
CA PRO A 25 17.75 18.25 18.98
C PRO A 25 19.00 19.12 19.18
N ALA A 26 19.86 18.74 20.12
CA ALA A 26 21.19 19.34 20.25
C ALA A 26 22.10 18.85 19.12
N ALA A 27 22.66 19.83 18.40
CA ALA A 27 23.64 19.66 17.34
C ALA A 27 24.89 18.89 17.83
N SER A 28 25.38 18.04 16.94
CA SER A 28 26.63 17.28 17.00
C SER A 28 27.85 18.13 17.41
N ALA A 29 28.55 17.70 18.47
CA ALA A 29 29.93 18.10 18.75
C ALA A 29 30.81 16.84 18.76
N GLN A 30 31.52 16.58 17.67
CA GLN A 30 32.67 15.66 17.69
C GLN A 30 33.93 16.47 18.02
N PRO A 31 34.86 15.92 18.83
CA PRO A 31 36.11 16.59 19.18
C PRO A 31 37.05 16.68 17.97
N GLU A 32 37.64 17.86 17.76
CA GLU A 32 38.62 18.11 16.70
C GLU A 32 39.88 17.24 16.85
N GLN A 33 40.27 16.56 15.77
CA GLN A 33 41.63 16.02 15.61
C GLN A 33 42.54 17.07 14.95
N PRO A 34 43.86 17.06 15.22
CA PRO A 34 44.77 18.12 14.78
C PRO A 34 44.95 18.14 13.26
N ARG A 35 44.75 19.31 12.62
CA ARG A 35 44.98 19.51 11.19
C ARG A 35 46.48 19.54 10.86
N ARG A 36 46.86 18.85 9.78
CA ARG A 36 48.19 18.95 9.14
C ARG A 36 48.21 20.14 8.16
N PRO A 37 49.40 20.69 7.83
CA PRO A 37 49.52 21.97 7.12
C PRO A 37 49.04 21.86 5.67
N GLY A 38 47.97 22.59 5.36
CA GLY A 38 47.36 22.66 4.02
C GLY A 38 46.04 23.43 3.98
N ASP A 39 45.75 24.27 4.98
CA ASP A 39 44.52 25.05 5.06
C ASP A 39 44.57 26.24 4.09
N THR A 40 43.76 26.20 3.03
CA THR A 40 43.28 27.43 2.37
C THR A 40 41.87 27.75 2.88
N PRO A 41 41.52 29.03 3.11
CA PRO A 41 40.26 29.40 3.73
C PRO A 41 39.09 29.11 2.77
N ARG A 42 38.12 28.29 3.19
CA ARG A 42 36.85 28.17 2.46
C ARG A 42 36.06 29.46 2.63
N GLN A 43 35.88 30.21 1.54
CA GLN A 43 34.90 31.28 1.47
C GLN A 43 33.47 30.73 1.62
N PRO A 44 32.50 31.55 2.08
CA PRO A 44 31.13 31.10 2.28
C PRO A 44 30.44 30.87 0.94
N VAL A 45 29.99 29.66 0.67
CA VAL A 45 29.13 29.36 -0.50
C VAL A 45 27.75 29.94 -0.24
N ARG A 46 27.33 30.92 -1.05
CA ARG A 46 25.92 31.33 -1.13
C ARG A 46 25.10 30.23 -1.82
N PRO A 47 23.85 29.96 -1.42
CA PRO A 47 23.01 28.99 -2.12
C PRO A 47 22.58 29.58 -3.47
N GLY A 48 23.03 29.00 -4.58
CA GLY A 48 22.54 29.39 -5.92
C GLY A 48 23.38 28.94 -7.11
N ASP A 49 24.70 28.80 -6.98
CA ASP A 49 25.56 28.57 -8.13
C ASP A 49 26.13 27.15 -8.17
N ALA A 50 25.44 26.25 -8.86
CA ALA A 50 26.05 25.08 -9.46
C ALA A 50 26.21 25.31 -10.97
N PRO A 51 27.40 25.06 -11.56
CA PRO A 51 27.61 25.26 -12.99
C PRO A 51 26.75 24.29 -13.80
N ARG A 52 25.89 24.84 -14.67
CA ARG A 52 25.13 24.06 -15.66
C ARG A 52 26.13 23.40 -16.62
N GLN A 53 26.13 22.07 -16.68
CA GLN A 53 26.89 21.37 -17.71
C GLN A 53 26.36 21.77 -19.11
N PRO A 54 27.24 21.90 -20.13
CA PRO A 54 26.80 22.19 -21.48
C PRO A 54 25.94 21.05 -22.03
N VAL A 55 24.71 21.35 -22.40
CA VAL A 55 23.82 20.46 -23.14
C VAL A 55 24.45 20.23 -24.52
N ARG A 56 24.62 18.97 -24.93
CA ARG A 56 25.12 18.65 -26.28
C ARG A 56 24.05 19.03 -27.32
N PRO A 57 24.43 19.56 -28.50
CA PRO A 57 23.47 19.83 -29.57
C PRO A 57 22.85 18.51 -30.03
N GLY A 58 21.55 18.32 -29.73
CA GLY A 58 20.82 17.08 -29.99
C GLY A 58 19.88 16.67 -28.86
N ASP A 59 20.09 17.17 -27.64
CA ASP A 59 19.16 16.97 -26.53
C ASP A 59 18.00 17.97 -26.65
N ALA A 60 16.90 17.52 -27.26
CA ALA A 60 15.62 18.23 -27.17
C ALA A 60 15.26 18.43 -25.68
N PRO A 61 14.66 19.56 -25.28
CA PRO A 61 14.20 19.75 -23.92
C PRO A 61 13.16 18.67 -23.63
N ARG A 62 13.49 17.71 -22.74
CA ARG A 62 12.50 16.76 -22.25
C ARG A 62 11.39 17.58 -21.59
N GLN A 63 10.20 17.59 -22.18
CA GLN A 63 9.03 18.18 -21.56
C GLN A 63 8.85 17.54 -20.18
N PRO A 64 8.59 18.34 -19.12
CA PRO A 64 8.16 17.82 -17.83
C PRO A 64 6.74 17.25 -18.00
N GLY A 65 6.68 16.01 -18.46
CA GLY A 65 5.46 15.28 -18.83
C GLY A 65 5.77 13.89 -19.41
N ASP A 66 6.96 13.73 -20.00
CA ASP A 66 7.45 12.47 -20.58
C ASP A 66 8.26 11.58 -19.63
N ARG A 67 8.22 11.85 -18.32
CA ARG A 67 8.34 10.74 -17.38
C ARG A 67 6.99 10.04 -17.40
N GLY A 68 6.84 9.15 -18.37
CA GLY A 68 5.87 8.07 -18.28
C GLY A 68 6.11 7.36 -16.95
N GLU A 69 5.40 7.78 -15.90
CA GLU A 69 4.93 6.84 -14.91
C GLU A 69 4.32 5.72 -15.74
N ALA A 70 5.04 4.60 -15.82
CA ALA A 70 4.52 3.38 -16.38
C ALA A 70 3.41 2.93 -15.42
N MET A 71 2.28 3.64 -15.45
CA MET A 71 1.09 3.29 -14.69
C MET A 71 0.72 1.91 -15.21
N MET A 72 0.68 0.96 -14.29
CA MET A 72 0.34 -0.42 -14.55
C MET A 72 -0.97 -0.49 -15.36
N SER A 73 -1.05 -1.37 -16.36
CA SER A 73 -2.33 -1.63 -17.04
C SER A 73 -3.30 -2.34 -16.10
N VAL A 74 -4.61 -2.25 -16.37
CA VAL A 74 -5.63 -3.00 -15.62
C VAL A 74 -5.30 -4.49 -15.59
N GLN A 75 -4.86 -5.05 -16.72
CA GLN A 75 -4.48 -6.46 -16.82
C GLN A 75 -3.30 -6.83 -15.93
N ALA A 76 -2.29 -5.96 -15.83
CA ALA A 76 -1.16 -6.19 -14.94
C ALA A 76 -1.58 -6.11 -13.47
N ALA A 77 -2.50 -5.21 -13.12
CA ALA A 77 -3.07 -5.13 -11.78
C ALA A 77 -3.92 -6.38 -11.44
N GLN A 78 -4.72 -6.88 -12.40
CA GLN A 78 -5.48 -8.13 -12.25
C GLN A 78 -4.58 -9.33 -12.01
N ARG A 79 -3.47 -9.48 -12.75
CA ARG A 79 -2.49 -10.55 -12.49
C ARG A 79 -1.83 -10.44 -11.12
N GLN A 80 -1.64 -9.23 -10.60
CA GLN A 80 -1.16 -9.06 -9.23
C GLN A 80 -2.23 -9.42 -8.20
N LEU A 81 -3.48 -9.06 -8.46
CA LEU A 81 -4.62 -9.44 -7.63
C LEU A 81 -4.75 -10.97 -7.57
N ASP A 82 -4.66 -11.64 -8.73
CA ASP A 82 -4.73 -13.10 -8.86
C ASP A 82 -3.76 -13.81 -7.92
N ARG A 83 -2.47 -13.49 -8.07
CA ARG A 83 -1.41 -14.05 -7.25
C ARG A 83 -1.60 -13.74 -5.77
N ALA A 84 -2.07 -12.54 -5.43
CA ALA A 84 -2.29 -12.17 -4.04
C ALA A 84 -3.44 -12.97 -3.40
N VAL A 85 -4.54 -13.19 -4.13
CA VAL A 85 -5.66 -14.03 -3.68
C VAL A 85 -5.23 -15.49 -3.57
N ASP A 86 -4.45 -16.00 -4.52
CA ASP A 86 -3.96 -17.39 -4.47
C ASP A 86 -2.99 -17.62 -3.30
N MET A 87 -2.03 -16.69 -3.08
CA MET A 87 -1.13 -16.73 -1.91
C MET A 87 -1.90 -16.62 -0.59
N LEU A 88 -2.97 -15.81 -0.57
CA LEU A 88 -3.84 -15.70 0.59
C LEU A 88 -4.54 -17.03 0.86
N GLY A 89 -5.15 -17.65 -0.16
CA GLY A 89 -5.79 -18.96 -0.03
C GLY A 89 -4.83 -20.05 0.43
N GLU A 90 -3.59 -20.04 -0.06
CA GLU A 90 -2.57 -21.01 0.34
C GLU A 90 -2.11 -20.79 1.79
N SER A 91 -1.80 -19.56 2.18
CA SER A 91 -1.35 -19.26 3.55
C SER A 91 -2.44 -19.50 4.59
N LEU A 92 -3.71 -19.26 4.26
CA LEU A 92 -4.85 -19.52 5.16
C LEU A 92 -5.07 -21.01 5.48
N LYS A 93 -4.43 -21.94 4.77
CA LYS A 93 -4.46 -23.37 5.11
C LYS A 93 -3.70 -23.70 6.40
N ASP A 94 -2.84 -22.80 6.86
CA ASP A 94 -2.04 -22.96 8.08
C ASP A 94 -2.12 -21.71 8.95
N ALA A 95 -2.74 -21.84 10.13
CA ALA A 95 -2.92 -20.74 11.07
C ALA A 95 -1.60 -20.14 11.60
N SER A 96 -0.48 -20.86 11.52
CA SER A 96 0.83 -20.34 11.91
C SER A 96 1.39 -19.32 10.92
N ARG A 97 0.86 -19.27 9.69
CA ARG A 97 1.27 -18.36 8.61
C ARG A 97 0.49 -17.03 8.61
N LYS A 98 -0.02 -16.60 9.76
CA LYS A 98 -0.84 -15.38 9.89
C LYS A 98 -0.18 -14.14 9.25
N ASP A 99 1.11 -13.93 9.47
CA ASP A 99 1.84 -12.78 8.92
C ASP A 99 1.90 -12.83 7.38
N GLU A 100 2.07 -14.02 6.81
CA GLU A 100 2.06 -14.20 5.36
C GLU A 100 0.66 -13.97 4.78
N SER A 101 -0.38 -14.46 5.46
CA SER A 101 -1.75 -14.16 5.07
C SER A 101 -2.05 -12.66 5.13
N LEU A 102 -1.59 -11.94 6.17
CA LEU A 102 -1.76 -10.48 6.26
C LEU A 102 -1.01 -9.76 5.14
N ALA A 103 0.20 -10.21 4.80
CA ALA A 103 0.94 -9.68 3.66
C ALA A 103 0.21 -9.91 2.33
N ALA A 104 -0.41 -11.09 2.16
CA ALA A 104 -1.21 -11.40 0.98
C ALA A 104 -2.48 -10.53 0.90
N VAL A 105 -3.20 -10.29 2.00
CA VAL A 105 -4.33 -9.35 2.05
C VAL A 105 -3.89 -7.93 1.67
N ALA A 106 -2.76 -7.45 2.17
CA ALA A 106 -2.20 -6.16 1.75
C ALA A 106 -1.86 -6.14 0.25
N GLY A 107 -1.44 -7.28 -0.31
CA GLY A 107 -1.27 -7.48 -1.75
C GLY A 107 -2.59 -7.30 -2.53
N VAL A 108 -3.68 -7.90 -2.07
CA VAL A 108 -5.03 -7.76 -2.63
C VAL A 108 -5.47 -6.29 -2.64
N GLN A 109 -5.31 -5.59 -1.52
CA GLN A 109 -5.67 -4.17 -1.39
C GLN A 109 -4.87 -3.29 -2.35
N ARG A 110 -3.55 -3.52 -2.45
CA ARG A 110 -2.67 -2.79 -3.35
C ARG A 110 -3.05 -3.00 -4.81
N ALA A 111 -3.21 -4.25 -5.23
CA ALA A 111 -3.61 -4.58 -6.59
C ALA A 111 -4.97 -3.95 -6.95
N SER A 112 -5.91 -3.95 -6.00
CA SER A 112 -7.23 -3.32 -6.15
C SER A 112 -7.14 -1.79 -6.31
N ALA A 113 -6.26 -1.14 -5.55
CA ALA A 113 -6.00 0.30 -5.72
C ALA A 113 -5.37 0.60 -7.09
N MET A 114 -4.39 -0.20 -7.51
CA MET A 114 -3.73 -0.04 -8.81
C MET A 114 -4.70 -0.22 -9.97
N ALA A 115 -5.59 -1.22 -9.92
CA ALA A 115 -6.60 -1.44 -10.94
C ALA A 115 -7.51 -0.22 -11.11
N ARG A 116 -7.98 0.39 -10.00
CA ARG A 116 -8.84 1.59 -10.04
C ARG A 116 -8.16 2.82 -10.66
N VAL A 117 -6.87 2.97 -10.42
CA VAL A 117 -6.05 4.06 -10.99
C VAL A 117 -5.78 3.81 -12.47
N ALA A 118 -5.49 2.56 -12.86
CA ALA A 118 -5.26 2.16 -14.25
C ALA A 118 -6.52 2.25 -15.13
N ALA A 119 -7.70 2.08 -14.52
CA ALA A 119 -8.98 1.92 -15.20
C ALA A 119 -9.29 2.99 -16.24
N SER A 120 -8.96 4.26 -15.98
CA SER A 120 -9.29 5.36 -16.90
C SER A 120 -8.58 5.26 -18.25
N ARG A 121 -7.57 4.39 -18.39
CA ARG A 121 -6.84 4.15 -19.64
C ARG A 121 -7.38 2.93 -20.41
N ASP A 122 -7.82 1.90 -19.69
CA ASP A 122 -8.05 0.57 -20.26
C ASP A 122 -9.53 0.16 -20.25
N ILE A 123 -10.39 0.89 -19.54
CA ILE A 123 -11.83 0.61 -19.43
C ILE A 123 -12.61 1.70 -20.17
N ALA A 124 -13.65 1.28 -20.90
CA ALA A 124 -14.54 2.20 -21.60
C ALA A 124 -15.21 3.20 -20.62
N PRO A 125 -15.38 4.49 -20.99
CA PRO A 125 -15.89 5.51 -20.08
C PRO A 125 -17.24 5.20 -19.43
N ASP A 126 -18.14 4.54 -20.17
CA ASP A 126 -19.48 4.12 -19.70
C ASP A 126 -19.44 2.96 -18.69
N LYS A 127 -18.34 2.19 -18.66
CA LYS A 127 -18.11 1.08 -17.72
C LYS A 127 -17.24 1.48 -16.52
N LEU A 128 -16.57 2.63 -16.58
CA LEU A 128 -15.51 3.03 -15.64
C LEU A 128 -16.00 3.14 -14.19
N ASP A 129 -17.17 3.75 -13.97
CA ASP A 129 -17.70 3.94 -12.61
C ASP A 129 -18.08 2.61 -11.97
N ARG A 130 -18.69 1.70 -12.73
CA ARG A 130 -19.01 0.35 -12.27
C ARG A 130 -17.74 -0.41 -11.90
N PHE A 131 -16.75 -0.42 -12.81
CA PHE A 131 -15.45 -1.04 -12.57
C PHE A 131 -14.82 -0.54 -11.25
N ARG A 132 -14.79 0.78 -11.04
CA ARG A 132 -14.22 1.37 -9.83
C ARG A 132 -14.97 0.97 -8.57
N ARG A 133 -16.30 0.90 -8.62
CA ARG A 133 -17.15 0.48 -7.49
C ARG A 133 -16.90 -0.97 -7.12
N GLU A 134 -16.83 -1.87 -8.09
CA GLU A 134 -16.59 -3.30 -7.83
C GLU A 134 -15.20 -3.53 -7.20
N TYR A 135 -14.16 -2.79 -7.63
CA TYR A 135 -12.85 -2.85 -6.98
C TYR A 135 -12.81 -2.18 -5.59
N ILE A 136 -13.67 -1.18 -5.34
CA ILE A 136 -13.86 -0.63 -3.99
C ILE A 136 -14.51 -1.68 -3.08
N GLU A 137 -15.52 -2.39 -3.58
CA GLU A 137 -16.18 -3.47 -2.85
C GLU A 137 -15.22 -4.61 -2.50
N LEU A 138 -14.40 -5.05 -3.45
CA LEU A 138 -13.31 -5.99 -3.20
C LEU A 138 -12.36 -5.48 -2.09
N SER A 139 -11.97 -4.20 -2.13
CA SER A 139 -11.09 -3.60 -1.12
C SER A 139 -11.74 -3.58 0.28
N ARG A 140 -13.06 -3.35 0.36
CA ARG A 140 -13.80 -3.38 1.64
C ARG A 140 -13.82 -4.78 2.23
N HIS A 141 -14.09 -5.81 1.42
CA HIS A 141 -14.06 -7.19 1.91
C HIS A 141 -12.65 -7.65 2.29
N ALA A 142 -11.62 -7.18 1.61
CA ALA A 142 -10.24 -7.43 2.01
C ALA A 142 -9.91 -6.80 3.38
N LEU A 143 -10.40 -5.59 3.67
CA LEU A 143 -10.25 -4.95 4.98
C LEU A 143 -11.03 -5.69 6.09
N ASP A 144 -12.28 -6.09 5.82
CA ASP A 144 -13.07 -6.88 6.77
C ASP A 144 -12.38 -8.21 7.11
N LEU A 145 -11.79 -8.86 6.09
CA LEU A 145 -10.99 -10.07 6.24
C LEU A 145 -9.74 -9.82 7.10
N GLU A 146 -9.00 -8.74 6.84
CA GLU A 146 -7.83 -8.34 7.64
C GLU A 146 -8.20 -8.16 9.11
N LEU A 147 -9.28 -7.44 9.39
CA LEU A 147 -9.79 -7.24 10.75
C LEU A 147 -10.17 -8.57 11.41
N ALA A 148 -10.86 -9.47 10.70
CA ALA A 148 -11.20 -10.79 11.22
C ALA A 148 -9.96 -11.63 11.56
N MET A 149 -8.89 -11.54 10.76
CA MET A 149 -7.63 -12.23 11.03
C MET A 149 -6.91 -11.65 12.25
N LEU A 150 -6.90 -10.32 12.39
CA LEU A 150 -6.32 -9.64 13.55
C LEU A 150 -7.06 -10.02 14.84
N ASP A 151 -8.38 -10.09 14.77
CA ASP A 151 -9.26 -10.48 15.88
C ASP A 151 -9.28 -12.00 16.17
N GLY A 152 -8.64 -12.83 15.33
CA GLY A 152 -8.63 -14.29 15.51
C GLY A 152 -9.98 -14.98 15.22
N LYS A 153 -10.86 -14.35 14.43
CA LYS A 153 -12.21 -14.84 14.12
C LYS A 153 -12.19 -15.80 12.92
N ALA A 154 -11.72 -17.03 13.12
CA ALA A 154 -11.48 -18.02 12.05
C ALA A 154 -12.67 -18.22 11.07
N ASP A 155 -13.90 -18.31 11.56
CA ASP A 155 -15.08 -18.47 10.70
C ASP A 155 -15.31 -17.26 9.78
N GLN A 156 -15.06 -16.05 10.30
CA GLN A 156 -15.16 -14.81 9.54
C GLN A 156 -14.01 -14.67 8.55
N VAL A 157 -12.82 -15.18 8.89
CA VAL A 157 -11.68 -15.24 7.97
C VAL A 157 -12.02 -16.10 6.76
N LYS A 158 -12.55 -17.32 6.97
CA LYS A 158 -12.95 -18.20 5.88
C LYS A 158 -14.04 -17.56 5.00
N ALA A 159 -15.11 -17.05 5.62
CA ALA A 159 -16.19 -16.41 4.88
C ALA A 159 -15.74 -15.14 4.15
N GLY A 160 -14.81 -14.38 4.73
CA GLY A 160 -14.21 -13.19 4.12
C GLY A 160 -13.36 -13.56 2.90
N TYR A 161 -12.52 -14.60 3.02
CA TYR A 161 -11.74 -15.12 1.90
C TYR A 161 -12.64 -15.58 0.74
N ASP A 162 -13.68 -16.37 1.02
CA ASP A 162 -14.60 -16.85 -0.03
C ASP A 162 -15.26 -15.69 -0.80
N LYS A 163 -15.58 -14.58 -0.12
CA LYS A 163 -16.11 -13.37 -0.77
C LYS A 163 -15.06 -12.68 -1.64
N VAL A 164 -13.84 -12.52 -1.12
CA VAL A 164 -12.72 -11.92 -1.87
C VAL A 164 -12.40 -12.74 -3.12
N ALA A 165 -12.34 -14.06 -3.00
CA ALA A 165 -12.06 -14.96 -4.13
C ALA A 165 -13.15 -14.88 -5.21
N ARG A 166 -14.43 -14.94 -4.83
CA ARG A 166 -15.55 -14.80 -5.77
C ARG A 166 -15.54 -13.44 -6.48
N LEU A 167 -15.34 -12.35 -5.75
CA LEU A 167 -15.26 -11.02 -6.37
C LEU A 167 -14.07 -10.88 -7.31
N ARG A 168 -12.92 -11.50 -6.99
CA ARG A 168 -11.77 -11.58 -7.89
C ARG A 168 -12.14 -12.31 -9.18
N ASP A 169 -12.76 -13.48 -9.07
CA ASP A 169 -13.17 -14.30 -10.22
C ASP A 169 -14.15 -13.53 -11.13
N ASP A 170 -15.20 -12.95 -10.54
CA ASP A 170 -16.17 -12.09 -11.23
C ASP A 170 -15.52 -10.91 -11.96
N LEU A 171 -14.56 -10.23 -11.33
CA LEU A 171 -13.84 -9.11 -11.93
C LEU A 171 -12.94 -9.55 -13.08
N MET A 172 -12.35 -10.73 -13.00
CA MET A 172 -11.54 -11.29 -14.09
C MET A 172 -12.40 -11.76 -15.25
N GLU A 173 -13.55 -12.36 -15.00
CA GLU A 173 -14.50 -12.72 -16.04
C GLU A 173 -15.01 -11.46 -16.77
N ARG A 174 -15.40 -10.42 -16.02
CA ARG A 174 -15.96 -9.20 -16.61
C ARG A 174 -14.92 -8.31 -17.32
N TYR A 175 -13.68 -8.29 -16.85
CA TYR A 175 -12.69 -7.28 -17.26
C TYR A 175 -11.29 -7.84 -17.60
N GLY A 176 -11.09 -9.17 -17.56
CA GLY A 176 -9.78 -9.81 -17.73
C GLY A 176 -9.33 -9.96 -19.19
N GLU A 177 -10.28 -10.08 -20.11
CA GLU A 177 -10.01 -9.93 -21.54
C GLU A 177 -10.02 -8.44 -21.86
N GLY A 178 -8.84 -7.85 -22.03
CA GLY A 178 -8.74 -6.44 -22.41
C GLY A 178 -9.56 -6.22 -23.69
N GLU A 179 -10.64 -5.43 -23.59
CA GLU A 179 -11.40 -5.03 -24.77
C GLU A 179 -10.40 -4.44 -25.78
N PRO A 180 -10.31 -4.96 -27.01
CA PRO A 180 -9.40 -4.41 -28.00
C PRO A 180 -9.76 -2.95 -28.17
N ARG A 181 -8.83 -2.05 -27.83
CA ARG A 181 -9.04 -0.62 -28.05
C ARG A 181 -9.34 -0.42 -29.53
N PRO A 182 -10.37 0.35 -29.90
CA PRO A 182 -10.50 0.81 -31.28
C PRO A 182 -9.21 1.55 -31.65
N GLY A 183 -8.43 0.97 -32.57
CA GLY A 183 -7.20 1.56 -33.10
C GLY A 183 -5.86 1.03 -32.56
N ARG A 184 -5.82 0.03 -31.67
CA ARG A 184 -4.53 -0.63 -31.32
C ARG A 184 -4.48 -2.02 -31.98
N PRO A 185 -3.61 -2.26 -32.98
CA PRO A 185 -3.50 -3.59 -33.58
C PRO A 185 -3.05 -4.57 -32.50
N GLY A 186 -3.84 -5.63 -32.29
CA GLY A 186 -3.53 -6.69 -31.35
C GLY A 186 -2.23 -7.37 -31.75
N GLY A 187 -1.20 -7.22 -30.93
CA GLY A 187 0.03 -8.00 -31.05
C GLY A 187 -0.26 -9.44 -30.64
N ARG A 188 -0.06 -10.36 -31.58
CA ARG A 188 0.03 -11.79 -31.31
C ARG A 188 1.30 -12.12 -30.56
#